data_AF-A0A7G9GZC6-F1
#
_entry.id   AF-A0A7G9GZC6-F1
#
_cell.length_a   1.000
_cell.length_b   1.000
_cell.length_c   1.000
_cell.angle_alpha   90.00
_cell.angle_beta   90.00
_cell.angle_gamma   90.00
#
_symmetry.space_group_name_H-M   'P 1'
#
loop_
_entity.id
_entity.type
_entity.pdbx_description
1 polymer ?
#
loop_
_entity_poly.entity_id
_entity_poly.type
_entity_poly.pdbx_seq_one_letter_code
_entity_poly.pdbx_strand_id
1 'polypeptide(L)'
;MILASKSPRRKEILGNVGFKLKIVSADVDEISNKTDNIEKIMDIAYKKTVAVANNYEEHFVVGADTIVELDGEIIGKPRDEEDAKSILQRLSGKSHRVITGYCLINKEKNILIKDYGVTTVFFKKLDKSMIEWYIESKQPMDKAGAYGIQDKGSVFIEKIDGDFFTVMGFPIAKFIETLKKIGIELNEIDRI
;
A
#
# COMPACT_ATOMS: atom_id res chain seq x y z
N MET A 1 -4.67 14.71 -11.31
CA MET A 1 -4.69 13.23 -11.18
C MET A 1 -5.73 12.85 -10.13
N ILE A 2 -6.39 11.70 -10.30
CA ILE A 2 -7.35 11.17 -9.33
C ILE A 2 -6.70 10.02 -8.55
N LEU A 3 -6.70 10.11 -7.22
CA LEU A 3 -6.31 9.01 -6.35
C LEU A 3 -7.56 8.23 -5.93
N ALA A 4 -7.67 6.99 -6.43
CA ALA A 4 -8.70 6.01 -6.13
C ALA A 4 -8.48 5.34 -4.75
N SER A 5 -8.33 6.13 -3.68
CA SER A 5 -8.01 5.61 -2.35
C SER A 5 -8.47 6.54 -1.22
N LYS A 6 -8.94 5.97 -0.11
CA LYS A 6 -9.19 6.70 1.14
C LYS A 6 -7.94 6.82 2.04
N SER A 7 -6.81 6.19 1.68
CA SER A 7 -5.62 6.13 2.52
C SER A 7 -4.94 7.50 2.65
N PRO A 8 -4.86 8.09 3.86
CA PRO A 8 -4.12 9.34 4.09
C PRO A 8 -2.65 9.22 3.70
N ARG A 9 -2.03 8.06 3.94
CA ARG A 9 -0.62 7.79 3.60
C ARG A 9 -0.36 7.87 2.09
N ARG A 10 -1.24 7.31 1.25
CA ARG A 10 -1.06 7.38 -0.22
C ARG A 10 -1.20 8.81 -0.74
N LYS A 11 -2.14 9.57 -0.16
CA LYS A 11 -2.30 11.00 -0.45
C LYS A 11 -1.03 11.77 -0.07
N GLU A 12 -0.45 11.47 1.09
CA GLU A 12 0.80 12.08 1.56
C GLU A 12 1.97 11.76 0.62
N ILE A 13 2.20 10.49 0.29
CA ILE A 13 3.31 10.07 -0.59
C ILE A 13 3.26 10.80 -1.94
N LEU A 14 2.11 10.73 -2.61
CA LEU A 14 1.95 11.36 -3.93
C LEU A 14 1.95 12.89 -3.80
N GLY A 15 1.32 13.45 -2.77
CA GLY A 15 1.33 14.89 -2.51
C GLY A 15 2.75 15.45 -2.31
N ASN A 16 3.59 14.76 -1.55
CA ASN A 16 4.96 15.17 -1.25
C ASN A 16 5.86 15.23 -2.50
N VAL A 17 5.55 14.45 -3.53
CA VAL A 17 6.27 14.51 -4.82
C VAL A 17 5.79 15.66 -5.69
N GLY A 18 4.57 16.17 -5.49
CA GLY A 18 4.02 17.32 -6.21
C GLY A 18 2.74 17.04 -7.00
N PHE A 19 2.16 15.84 -6.89
CA PHE A 19 0.90 15.54 -7.59
C PHE A 19 -0.27 16.36 -7.02
N LYS A 20 -1.04 17.00 -7.92
CA LYS A 20 -2.33 17.62 -7.58
C LYS A 20 -3.43 16.58 -7.62
N LEU A 21 -3.76 16.06 -6.44
CA LEU A 21 -4.66 14.91 -6.30
C LEU A 21 -6.11 15.33 -6.01
N LYS A 22 -7.04 14.81 -6.81
CA LYS A 22 -8.45 14.69 -6.43
C LYS A 22 -8.67 13.32 -5.81
N ILE A 23 -9.15 13.28 -4.57
CA ILE A 23 -9.42 12.02 -3.87
C ILE A 23 -10.83 11.55 -4.23
N VAL A 24 -10.94 10.35 -4.78
CA VAL A 24 -12.23 9.69 -5.06
C VAL A 24 -12.10 8.25 -4.62
N SER A 25 -13.13 7.68 -4.01
CA SER A 25 -13.12 6.26 -3.65
C SER A 25 -14.45 5.64 -4.03
N ALA A 26 -14.40 4.49 -4.68
CA ALA A 26 -15.55 3.62 -4.85
C ALA A 26 -15.58 2.57 -3.72
N ASP A 27 -16.77 2.16 -3.33
CA ASP A 27 -16.94 0.98 -2.48
C ASP A 27 -16.92 -0.25 -3.39
N VAL A 28 -15.87 -1.05 -3.29
CA VAL A 28 -15.65 -2.20 -4.18
C VAL A 28 -15.28 -3.38 -3.31
N ASP A 29 -15.86 -4.54 -3.62
CA ASP A 29 -15.53 -5.78 -2.95
C ASP A 29 -14.06 -6.14 -3.19
N GLU A 30 -13.30 -6.29 -2.11
CA GLU A 30 -11.84 -6.50 -2.14
C GLU A 30 -11.48 -7.99 -2.29
N ILE A 31 -12.30 -8.74 -3.03
CA ILE A 31 -12.12 -10.17 -3.24
C ILE A 31 -11.44 -10.41 -4.60
N SER A 32 -10.44 -11.28 -4.60
CA SER A 32 -9.77 -11.72 -5.82
C SER A 32 -9.59 -13.24 -5.81
N ASN A 33 -9.90 -13.87 -6.94
CA ASN A 33 -9.84 -15.31 -7.14
C ASN A 33 -8.42 -15.79 -7.54
N LYS A 34 -7.43 -14.90 -7.47
CA LYS A 34 -6.03 -15.22 -7.76
C LYS A 34 -5.41 -16.03 -6.63
N THR A 35 -4.58 -17.00 -7.00
CA THR A 35 -3.85 -17.86 -6.05
C THR A 35 -2.57 -17.18 -5.58
N ASP A 36 -1.79 -16.62 -6.51
CA ASP A 36 -0.59 -15.85 -6.21
C ASP A 36 -0.93 -14.51 -5.53
N ASN A 37 -0.19 -14.17 -4.48
CA ASN A 37 -0.45 -12.97 -3.67
C ASN A 37 -0.13 -11.67 -4.41
N ILE A 38 0.86 -11.68 -5.33
CA ILE A 38 1.19 -10.50 -6.15
C ILE A 38 0.09 -10.27 -7.18
N GLU A 39 -0.37 -11.33 -7.86
CA GLU A 39 -1.52 -11.23 -8.77
C GLU A 39 -2.78 -10.76 -8.04
N LYS A 40 -3.01 -11.28 -6.84
CA LYS A 40 -4.14 -10.89 -5.99
C LYS A 40 -4.13 -9.39 -5.68
N ILE A 41 -3.00 -8.86 -5.23
CA ILE A 41 -2.92 -7.44 -4.85
C ILE A 41 -3.04 -6.51 -6.06
N MET A 42 -2.47 -6.89 -7.20
CA MET A 42 -2.62 -6.13 -8.45
C MET A 42 -4.06 -6.16 -8.96
N ASP A 43 -4.78 -7.29 -8.82
CA ASP A 43 -6.19 -7.40 -9.18
C ASP A 43 -7.08 -6.53 -8.29
N ILE A 44 -6.85 -6.52 -6.97
CA ILE A 44 -7.56 -5.65 -6.03
C ILE A 44 -7.30 -4.17 -6.34
N ALA A 45 -6.03 -3.79 -6.54
CA ALA A 45 -5.68 -2.42 -6.93
C ALA A 45 -6.36 -2.00 -8.25
N TYR A 46 -6.40 -2.89 -9.24
CA TYR A 46 -7.11 -2.67 -10.50
C TYR A 46 -8.62 -2.47 -10.29
N LYS A 47 -9.29 -3.34 -9.54
CA LYS A 47 -10.73 -3.25 -9.27
C LYS A 47 -11.12 -1.93 -8.61
N LYS A 48 -10.34 -1.47 -7.63
CA LYS A 48 -10.53 -0.15 -7.00
C LYS A 48 -10.36 0.99 -7.99
N THR A 49 -9.34 0.89 -8.84
CA THR A 49 -8.99 1.95 -9.81
C THR A 49 -10.03 2.04 -10.93
N VAL A 50 -10.45 0.92 -11.51
CA VAL A 50 -11.40 0.90 -12.63
C VAL A 50 -12.78 1.39 -12.23
N ALA A 51 -13.22 1.08 -11.00
CA ALA A 51 -14.50 1.56 -10.47
C ALA A 51 -14.58 3.10 -10.43
N VAL A 52 -13.45 3.76 -10.15
CA VAL A 52 -13.33 5.23 -10.23
C VAL A 52 -13.15 5.69 -11.67
N ALA A 53 -12.24 5.06 -12.43
CA ALA A 53 -11.91 5.47 -13.80
C ALA A 53 -13.10 5.45 -14.76
N ASN A 54 -14.13 4.64 -14.49
CA ASN A 54 -15.36 4.62 -15.27
C ASN A 54 -16.11 5.96 -15.31
N ASN A 55 -15.89 6.84 -14.32
CA ASN A 55 -16.53 8.16 -14.27
C ASN A 55 -15.58 9.31 -14.66
N TYR A 56 -14.35 9.01 -15.07
CA TYR A 56 -13.29 10.00 -15.29
C TYR A 56 -12.36 9.59 -16.45
N GLU A 57 -12.93 9.49 -17.65
CA GLU A 57 -12.25 8.83 -18.79
C GLU A 57 -10.99 9.57 -19.27
N GLU A 58 -11.00 10.91 -19.21
CA GLU A 58 -9.90 11.80 -19.63
C GLU A 58 -8.79 11.92 -18.56
N HIS A 59 -9.06 11.51 -17.31
CA HIS A 59 -8.15 11.74 -16.20
C HIS A 59 -7.23 10.54 -15.98
N PHE A 60 -6.01 10.80 -15.50
CA PHE A 60 -5.21 9.76 -14.87
C PHE A 60 -5.83 9.39 -13.52
N VAL A 61 -6.21 8.13 -13.38
CA VAL A 61 -6.72 7.54 -12.15
C VAL A 61 -5.71 6.52 -11.64
N VAL A 62 -5.23 6.70 -10.42
CA VAL A 62 -4.29 5.79 -9.78
C VAL A 62 -4.92 5.20 -8.52
N GLY A 63 -4.82 3.88 -8.34
CA GLY A 63 -5.20 3.20 -7.12
C GLY A 63 -4.11 2.22 -6.70
N ALA A 64 -4.10 1.86 -5.43
CA ALA A 64 -3.14 0.92 -4.88
C ALA A 64 -3.73 0.16 -3.70
N ASP A 65 -3.15 -1.01 -3.43
CA ASP A 65 -3.46 -1.84 -2.29
C ASP A 65 -2.20 -2.50 -1.72
N THR A 66 -2.21 -2.82 -0.43
CA THR A 66 -1.00 -3.24 0.31
C THR A 66 -1.32 -4.38 1.25
N ILE A 67 -0.50 -5.43 1.20
CA ILE A 67 -0.57 -6.61 2.08
C ILE A 67 0.75 -6.84 2.80
N VAL A 68 0.65 -7.50 3.96
CA VAL A 68 1.79 -8.10 4.66
C VAL A 68 1.72 -9.61 4.45
N GLU A 69 2.84 -10.23 4.10
CA GLU A 69 2.97 -11.66 3.86
C GLU A 69 4.05 -12.25 4.75
N LEU A 70 3.71 -13.28 5.52
CA LEU A 70 4.64 -14.08 6.32
C LEU A 70 4.52 -15.54 5.88
N ASP A 71 5.63 -16.15 5.48
CA ASP A 71 5.70 -17.56 5.08
C ASP A 71 4.65 -17.96 4.01
N GLY A 72 4.32 -17.04 3.10
CA GLY A 72 3.32 -17.21 2.03
C GLY A 72 1.88 -16.88 2.42
N GLU A 73 1.60 -16.62 3.70
CA GLU A 73 0.28 -16.25 4.19
C GLU A 73 0.07 -14.74 4.25
N ILE A 74 -1.06 -14.26 3.73
CA ILE A 74 -1.46 -12.86 3.88
C ILE A 74 -1.92 -12.61 5.32
N ILE A 75 -1.30 -11.62 5.95
CA ILE A 75 -1.71 -11.07 7.24
C ILE A 75 -2.49 -9.79 6.99
N GLY A 76 -3.81 -9.88 7.22
CA GLY A 76 -4.73 -8.75 7.10
C GLY A 76 -4.63 -7.75 8.24
N LYS A 77 -5.65 -6.90 8.35
CA LYS A 77 -5.85 -6.03 9.51
C LYS A 77 -6.32 -6.88 10.71
N PRO A 78 -5.89 -6.56 11.93
CA PRO A 78 -6.38 -7.26 13.11
C PRO A 78 -7.88 -7.02 13.30
N ARG A 79 -8.59 -8.05 13.75
CA ARG A 79 -10.04 -7.96 14.05
C ARG A 79 -10.29 -7.24 15.37
N ASP A 80 -9.41 -7.47 16.33
CA ASP A 80 -9.44 -6.92 17.68
C ASP A 80 -8.01 -6.84 18.25
N GLU A 81 -7.90 -6.40 19.50
CA GLU A 81 -6.60 -6.20 20.16
C GLU A 81 -5.83 -7.51 20.41
N GLU A 82 -6.54 -8.60 20.66
CA GLU A 82 -5.92 -9.92 20.86
C GLU A 82 -5.38 -10.48 19.54
N ASP A 83 -6.10 -10.26 18.43
CA ASP A 83 -5.61 -10.58 17.10
C ASP A 83 -4.39 -9.71 16.73
N ALA A 84 -4.40 -8.41 17.05
CA ALA A 84 -3.24 -7.54 16.87
C ALA A 84 -2.02 -8.05 17.64
N LYS A 85 -2.21 -8.48 18.90
CA LYS A 85 -1.16 -9.08 19.73
C LYS A 85 -0.61 -10.36 19.11
N SER A 86 -1.49 -11.25 18.66
CA SER A 86 -1.13 -12.50 18.00
C SER A 86 -0.31 -12.24 16.74
N ILE A 87 -0.74 -11.29 15.89
CA ILE A 87 -0.01 -10.88 14.69
C ILE A 87 1.39 -10.36 15.04
N LEU A 88 1.51 -9.44 16.00
CA LEU A 88 2.80 -8.87 16.41
C LEU A 88 3.74 -9.93 17.00
N GLN A 89 3.21 -10.90 17.76
CA GLN A 89 3.97 -12.04 18.25
C GLN A 89 4.46 -12.94 17.11
N ARG A 90 3.64 -13.18 16.08
CA ARG A 90 4.04 -13.97 14.90
C ARG A 90 5.16 -13.31 14.10
N LEU A 91 5.15 -11.97 14.00
CA LEU A 91 6.17 -11.19 13.27
C LEU A 91 7.44 -10.95 14.08
N SER A 92 7.37 -11.03 15.41
CA SER A 92 8.49 -10.77 16.33
C SER A 92 9.75 -11.58 15.97
N GLY A 93 10.88 -10.89 15.77
CA GLY A 93 12.17 -11.50 15.45
C GLY A 93 12.26 -12.17 14.07
N LYS A 94 11.28 -11.93 13.18
CA LYS A 94 11.22 -12.49 11.83
C LYS A 94 11.34 -11.41 10.76
N SER A 95 11.57 -11.86 9.54
CA SER A 95 11.35 -11.05 8.35
C SER A 95 10.03 -11.41 7.68
N HIS A 96 9.35 -10.43 7.12
CA HIS A 96 8.13 -10.60 6.33
C HIS A 96 8.15 -9.69 5.11
N ARG A 97 7.36 -10.01 4.10
CA ARG A 97 7.23 -9.20 2.90
C ARG A 97 6.07 -8.22 3.06
N VAL A 98 6.29 -7.00 2.59
CA VAL A 98 5.23 -6.02 2.34
C VAL A 98 5.14 -5.83 0.85
N ILE A 99 3.96 -6.07 0.30
CA ILE A 99 3.70 -6.05 -1.14
C ILE A 99 2.64 -4.98 -1.38
N THR A 100 2.97 -3.99 -2.22
CA THR A 100 2.02 -2.97 -2.64
C THR A 100 1.81 -3.05 -4.15
N GLY A 101 0.61 -3.41 -4.57
CA GLY A 101 0.19 -3.33 -5.96
C GLY A 101 -0.41 -1.97 -6.27
N TYR A 102 -0.18 -1.44 -7.47
CA TYR A 102 -0.85 -0.25 -7.97
C TYR A 102 -1.35 -0.44 -9.40
N CYS A 103 -2.33 0.38 -9.76
CA CYS A 103 -2.89 0.46 -11.10
C CYS A 103 -3.01 1.92 -11.51
N LEU A 104 -2.62 2.22 -12.75
CA LEU A 104 -2.80 3.51 -13.41
C LEU A 104 -3.71 3.32 -14.62
N ILE A 105 -4.76 4.13 -14.73
CA ILE A 105 -5.71 4.10 -15.84
C ILE A 105 -5.87 5.52 -16.40
N ASN A 106 -5.87 5.65 -17.73
CA ASN A 106 -6.44 6.78 -18.45
C ASN A 106 -7.14 6.20 -19.69
N LYS A 107 -8.46 6.33 -19.78
CA LYS A 107 -9.24 5.65 -20.82
C LYS A 107 -9.09 6.35 -22.17
N GLU A 108 -9.12 7.68 -22.19
CA GLU A 108 -8.95 8.47 -23.42
C GLU A 108 -7.62 8.17 -24.11
N LYS A 109 -6.55 8.04 -23.30
CA LYS A 109 -5.20 7.70 -23.79
C LYS A 109 -4.96 6.20 -23.97
N ASN A 110 -5.96 5.36 -23.71
CA ASN A 110 -5.86 3.89 -23.72
C ASN A 110 -4.70 3.34 -22.86
N ILE A 111 -4.52 3.90 -21.68
CA ILE A 111 -3.48 3.52 -20.72
C ILE A 111 -4.11 2.63 -19.64
N LEU A 112 -3.56 1.43 -19.49
CA LEU A 112 -3.80 0.54 -18.35
C LEU A 112 -2.45 -0.07 -17.95
N ILE A 113 -1.97 0.30 -16.77
CA ILE A 113 -0.72 -0.25 -16.22
C ILE A 113 -1.01 -0.80 -14.83
N LYS A 114 -0.56 -2.04 -14.59
CA LYS A 114 -0.56 -2.69 -13.28
C LYS A 114 0.86 -3.07 -12.96
N ASP A 115 1.31 -2.72 -11.77
CA ASP A 115 2.65 -3.06 -11.30
C ASP A 115 2.66 -3.08 -9.76
N TYR A 116 3.78 -3.45 -9.16
CA TYR A 116 3.89 -3.67 -7.72
C TYR A 116 5.30 -3.40 -7.19
N GLY A 117 5.37 -3.05 -5.90
CA GLY A 117 6.61 -3.06 -5.11
C GLY A 117 6.60 -4.21 -4.11
N VAL A 118 7.79 -4.75 -3.81
CA VAL A 118 7.99 -5.71 -2.71
C VAL A 118 9.11 -5.17 -1.84
N THR A 119 8.96 -5.27 -0.52
CA THR A 119 10.00 -4.91 0.43
C THR A 119 9.98 -5.90 1.58
N THR A 120 11.15 -6.40 1.95
CA THR A 120 11.31 -7.27 3.11
C THR A 120 11.56 -6.40 4.34
N VAL A 121 10.75 -6.58 5.38
CA VAL A 121 10.87 -5.86 6.65
C VAL A 121 11.37 -6.85 7.70
N PHE A 122 12.40 -6.44 8.46
CA PHE A 122 13.00 -7.26 9.52
C PHE A 122 12.60 -6.68 10.87
N PHE A 123 11.91 -7.49 11.68
CA PHE A 123 11.54 -7.11 13.03
C PHE A 123 12.60 -7.52 14.03
N LYS A 124 12.83 -6.65 15.01
CA LYS A 124 13.51 -7.01 16.26
C LYS A 124 12.66 -8.04 17.01
N LYS A 125 13.28 -8.73 17.96
CA LYS A 125 12.52 -9.51 18.94
C LYS A 125 11.73 -8.54 19.82
N LEU A 126 10.41 -8.62 19.75
CA LEU A 126 9.49 -7.82 20.55
C LEU A 126 9.23 -8.52 21.88
N ASP A 127 9.37 -7.79 22.98
CA ASP A 127 8.90 -8.24 24.27
C ASP A 127 7.42 -7.90 24.48
N LYS A 128 6.85 -8.48 25.54
CA LYS A 128 5.44 -8.31 25.89
C LYS A 128 5.07 -6.83 26.12
N SER A 129 5.95 -6.07 26.78
CA SER A 129 5.69 -4.66 27.11
C SER A 129 5.64 -3.78 25.87
N MET A 130 6.50 -4.04 24.87
CA MET A 130 6.51 -3.34 23.59
C MET A 130 5.20 -3.55 22.82
N ILE A 131 4.71 -4.79 22.80
CA ILE A 131 3.46 -5.15 22.11
C ILE A 131 2.27 -4.49 22.80
N GLU A 132 2.18 -4.58 24.13
CA GLU A 132 1.09 -3.97 24.92
C GLU A 132 1.06 -2.45 24.75
N TRP A 133 2.21 -1.79 24.88
CA TRP A 133 2.35 -0.34 24.67
C TRP A 133 1.84 0.13 23.29
N TYR A 134 2.08 -0.66 22.25
CA TYR A 134 1.65 -0.30 20.90
C TYR A 134 0.15 -0.56 20.68
N ILE A 135 -0.38 -1.65 21.22
CA ILE A 135 -1.82 -1.94 21.16
C ILE A 135 -2.61 -0.85 21.90
N GLU A 136 -2.15 -0.43 23.08
CA GLU A 136 -2.75 0.67 23.85
C GLU A 136 -2.88 1.97 23.04
N SER A 137 -1.97 2.20 22.08
CA SER A 137 -2.03 3.37 21.20
C SER A 137 -3.16 3.33 20.16
N LYS A 138 -3.81 2.17 19.98
CA LYS A 138 -4.82 1.86 18.94
C LYS A 138 -4.35 2.03 17.49
N GLN A 139 -3.10 2.43 17.27
CA GLN A 139 -2.48 2.53 15.94
C GLN A 139 -2.41 1.23 15.13
N PRO A 140 -2.29 0.01 15.70
CA PRO A 140 -2.24 -1.20 14.87
C PRO A 140 -3.55 -1.53 14.14
N MET A 141 -4.68 -1.03 14.62
CA MET A 141 -6.01 -1.58 14.30
C MET A 141 -6.44 -1.41 12.84
N ASP A 142 -5.94 -0.38 12.15
CA ASP A 142 -6.32 -0.10 10.76
C ASP A 142 -5.27 -0.55 9.73
N LYS A 143 -4.27 -1.34 10.15
CA LYS A 143 -3.08 -1.68 9.35
C LYS A 143 -2.93 -3.18 9.12
N ALA A 144 -2.67 -3.55 7.86
CA ALA A 144 -2.26 -4.91 7.54
C ALA A 144 -0.97 -5.26 8.28
N GLY A 145 -0.90 -6.47 8.86
CA GLY A 145 0.21 -6.87 9.72
C GLY A 145 0.22 -6.22 11.09
N ALA A 146 -0.83 -5.46 11.47
CA ALA A 146 -0.96 -4.80 12.77
C ALA A 146 0.21 -3.89 13.14
N TYR A 147 0.88 -3.24 12.17
CA TYR A 147 1.89 -2.21 12.44
C TYR A 147 1.99 -1.15 11.35
N GLY A 148 2.57 0.01 11.68
CA GLY A 148 2.90 1.08 10.74
C GLY A 148 4.38 1.44 10.79
N ILE A 149 5.04 1.50 9.64
CA ILE A 149 6.46 1.88 9.55
C ILE A 149 6.72 3.36 9.92
N GLN A 150 5.71 4.23 9.84
CA GLN A 150 5.83 5.66 10.14
C GLN A 150 5.34 6.06 11.54
N ASP A 151 4.68 5.14 12.24
CA ASP A 151 4.07 5.44 13.54
C ASP A 151 4.89 4.84 14.68
N LYS A 152 4.28 4.61 15.84
CA LYS A 152 4.96 3.98 16.98
C LYS A 152 5.53 2.59 16.63
N GLY A 153 4.97 1.90 15.64
CA GLY A 153 5.45 0.60 15.15
C GLY A 153 6.83 0.67 14.50
N SER A 154 7.33 1.85 14.16
CA SER A 154 8.70 2.05 13.67
C SER A 154 9.78 1.49 14.61
N VAL A 155 9.52 1.46 15.93
CA VAL A 155 10.47 0.94 16.93
C VAL A 155 10.74 -0.56 16.79
N PHE A 156 9.81 -1.30 16.17
CA PHE A 156 9.89 -2.74 15.96
C PHE A 156 10.84 -3.14 14.84
N ILE A 157 11.10 -2.22 13.91
CA ILE A 157 11.84 -2.51 12.68
C ILE A 157 13.33 -2.40 12.98
N GLU A 158 14.07 -3.45 12.63
CA GLU A 158 15.54 -3.47 12.65
C GLU A 158 16.11 -2.87 11.36
N LYS A 159 15.59 -3.32 10.21
CA LYS A 159 15.94 -2.82 8.89
C LYS A 159 14.85 -3.17 7.87
N ILE A 160 14.96 -2.60 6.68
CA ILE A 160 14.20 -2.99 5.49
C ILE A 160 15.16 -3.29 4.35
N ASP A 161 14.76 -4.20 3.47
CA ASP A 161 15.43 -4.48 2.20
C ASP A 161 14.43 -4.26 1.06
N GLY A 162 14.56 -3.12 0.38
CA GLY A 162 13.63 -2.62 -0.61
C GLY A 162 13.27 -1.15 -0.40
N ASP A 163 12.05 -0.79 -0.78
CA ASP A 163 11.54 0.58 -0.82
C ASP A 163 10.67 0.89 0.41
N PHE A 164 11.08 1.90 1.17
CA PHE A 164 10.32 2.42 2.30
C PHE A 164 8.88 2.82 1.93
N PHE A 165 8.69 3.45 0.77
CA PHE A 165 7.37 3.93 0.36
C PHE A 165 6.44 2.79 -0.04
N THR A 166 6.99 1.69 -0.55
CA THR A 166 6.25 0.42 -0.72
C THR A 166 5.66 -0.05 0.59
N VAL A 167 6.43 -0.01 1.70
CA VAL A 167 5.95 -0.38 3.04
C VAL A 167 4.92 0.63 3.55
N MET A 168 5.15 1.91 3.29
CA MET A 168 4.22 2.99 3.65
C MET A 168 2.87 2.87 2.94
N GLY A 169 2.87 2.31 1.72
CA GLY A 169 1.66 1.92 0.98
C GLY A 169 1.59 2.37 -0.47
N PHE A 170 2.69 2.88 -1.06
CA PHE A 170 2.77 3.22 -2.49
C PHE A 170 4.22 3.23 -3.02
N PRO A 171 4.59 2.40 -4.02
CA PRO A 171 5.96 2.31 -4.55
C PRO A 171 6.29 3.50 -5.46
N ILE A 172 6.51 4.68 -4.87
CA ILE A 172 6.55 5.96 -5.59
C ILE A 172 7.67 6.04 -6.63
N ALA A 173 8.87 5.51 -6.34
CA ALA A 173 9.97 5.52 -7.29
C ALA A 173 9.63 4.72 -8.56
N LYS A 174 9.06 3.52 -8.38
CA LYS A 174 8.61 2.66 -9.48
C LYS A 174 7.46 3.29 -10.26
N PHE A 175 6.56 3.99 -9.58
CA PHE A 175 5.48 4.72 -10.22
C PHE A 175 6.01 5.86 -11.10
N ILE A 176 7.04 6.61 -10.66
CA ILE A 176 7.67 7.63 -11.50
C ILE A 176 8.32 7.01 -12.75
N GLU A 177 9.02 5.88 -12.62
CA GLU A 177 9.54 5.16 -13.79
C GLU A 177 8.42 4.72 -14.74
N THR A 178 7.27 4.34 -14.21
CA THR A 178 6.07 4.00 -14.98
C THR A 178 5.55 5.20 -15.77
N LEU A 179 5.47 6.37 -15.15
CA LEU A 179 5.06 7.61 -15.82
C LEU A 179 6.01 8.00 -16.94
N LYS A 180 7.33 7.91 -16.71
CA LYS A 180 8.34 8.18 -17.75
C LYS A 180 8.20 7.27 -18.97
N LYS A 181 7.91 5.99 -18.76
CA LYS A 181 7.69 5.02 -19.87
C LYS A 181 6.50 5.38 -20.76
N ILE A 182 5.53 6.15 -20.25
CA ILE A 182 4.39 6.66 -21.03
C ILE A 182 4.55 8.13 -21.43
N GLY A 183 5.77 8.66 -21.36
CA GLY A 183 6.11 10.01 -21.84
C GLY A 183 5.68 11.13 -20.89
N ILE A 184 5.53 10.86 -19.60
CA ILE A 184 5.23 11.87 -18.58
C ILE A 184 6.49 12.11 -17.76
N GLU A 185 7.02 13.33 -17.84
CA GLU A 185 8.21 13.73 -17.11
C GLU A 185 7.91 14.30 -15.72
N LEU A 186 8.94 14.35 -14.86
CA LEU A 186 8.80 14.82 -13.48
C LEU A 186 8.32 16.27 -13.37
N ASN A 187 8.64 17.13 -14.33
CA ASN A 187 8.19 18.52 -14.37
C ASN A 187 6.75 18.70 -14.85
N GLU A 188 6.05 17.61 -15.19
CA GLU A 188 4.66 17.62 -15.69
C GLU A 188 3.67 17.02 -14.68
N ILE A 189 4.14 16.43 -13.57
CA ILE A 189 3.31 15.69 -12.62
C ILE A 189 2.21 16.53 -11.95
N ASP A 190 2.38 17.85 -11.88
CA ASP A 190 1.41 18.76 -11.29
C ASP A 190 0.30 19.18 -12.27
N ARG A 191 0.41 18.74 -13.54
CA ARG A 191 -0.53 19.02 -14.65
C ARG A 191 -1.38 17.81 -15.03
N ILE A 192 -1.00 16.61 -14.57
CA ILE A 192 -1.73 15.36 -14.82
C ILE A 192 -2.67 15.03 -13.66
#